data_AF-A0A954J5Y3-F1
#
_entry.id   AF-A0A954J5Y3-F1
#
_cell.length_a   1.000
_cell.length_b   1.000
_cell.length_c   1.000
_cell.angle_alpha   90.00
_cell.angle_beta   90.00
_cell.angle_gamma   90.00
#
_symmetry.space_group_name_H-M   'P 1'
#
loop_
_entity.id
_entity.type
_entity.pdbx_description
1 polymer ?
#
loop_
_entity_poly.entity_id
_entity_poly.type
_entity_poly.pdbx_seq_one_letter_code
_entity_poly.pdbx_strand_id
1 'polypeptide(L)'
;MRRLLPLLILLTACQGAGERAHLSEVGGPSAPQAQPERHAAPAGWNSCSPYGFEALAAKVPSGDEAFLWKQSALDAFKQALEREDQTSVRAAVLCARSRDPLAGEVLLARLEARRLGPARNSDAGDVVAAAGLAGWHFRADLADRLAALSSGAGPHPDLEVRVECAASALRLGAPTESVAPFLLTVLCALTPGELERPSDWPRQANVAWVKTRAAEVLSERAGLPCRFRPDASFDDQAAEIAKLERALASTD
;
A
#
# COMPACT_ATOMS: atom_id res chain seq x y z
N MET A 1 3.70 2.71 -24.14
CA MET A 1 3.48 2.27 -22.75
C MET A 1 4.68 2.69 -21.90
N ARG A 2 4.59 3.84 -21.21
CA ARG A 2 5.64 4.28 -20.27
C ARG A 2 5.52 3.42 -19.01
N ARG A 3 6.54 2.62 -18.72
CA ARG A 3 6.60 1.76 -17.54
C ARG A 3 6.69 2.64 -16.29
N LEU A 4 5.66 2.62 -15.44
CA LEU A 4 5.64 3.19 -14.08
C LEU A 4 6.50 2.38 -13.07
N LEU A 5 7.27 1.38 -13.56
CA LEU A 5 7.99 0.42 -12.75
C LEU A 5 9.07 0.96 -11.78
N PRO A 6 9.78 2.09 -12.00
CA PRO A 6 10.85 2.45 -11.06
C PRO A 6 10.37 3.05 -9.74
N LEU A 7 9.12 3.50 -9.61
CA LEU A 7 8.68 4.21 -8.39
C LEU A 7 8.30 3.28 -7.23
N LEU A 8 7.92 2.03 -7.50
CA LEU A 8 7.58 1.03 -6.47
C LEU A 8 8.79 0.55 -5.66
N ILE A 9 10.01 0.71 -6.20
CA ILE A 9 11.27 0.30 -5.55
C ILE A 9 11.61 1.18 -4.33
N LEU A 10 11.08 2.40 -4.25
CA LEU A 10 11.41 3.34 -3.15
C LEU A 10 10.66 3.07 -1.84
N LEU A 11 9.65 2.19 -1.83
CA LEU A 11 8.84 1.90 -0.64
C LEU A 11 9.30 0.64 0.12
N THR A 12 10.18 -0.18 -0.45
CA THR A 12 10.50 -1.53 0.06
C THR A 12 11.58 -1.59 1.15
N ALA A 13 12.15 -0.46 1.59
CA ALA A 13 13.35 -0.44 2.46
C ALA A 13 13.09 -0.24 3.97
N CYS A 14 11.87 -0.34 4.48
CA CYS A 14 11.56 -0.05 5.89
C CYS A 14 10.99 -1.27 6.65
N GLN A 15 11.81 -2.28 6.90
CA GLN A 15 11.55 -3.29 7.94
C GLN A 15 12.77 -3.32 8.88
N GLY A 16 12.74 -2.48 9.91
CA GLY A 16 13.71 -2.51 11.01
C GLY A 16 13.24 -3.47 12.09
N ALA A 17 14.04 -4.50 12.37
CA ALA A 17 13.83 -5.43 13.48
C ALA A 17 14.16 -4.70 14.81
N GLY A 18 13.13 -4.35 15.58
CA GLY A 18 13.27 -3.71 16.89
C GLY A 18 13.34 -4.74 18.02
N GLU A 19 14.54 -5.10 18.46
CA GLU A 19 14.81 -5.87 19.67
C GLU A 19 14.78 -4.93 20.89
N ARG A 20 13.72 -4.98 21.72
CA ARG A 20 13.55 -4.10 22.88
C ARG A 20 14.26 -4.66 24.12
N ALA A 21 15.39 -4.08 24.48
CA ALA A 21 16.02 -4.25 25.79
C ALA A 21 15.27 -3.41 26.85
N HIS A 22 14.87 -4.08 27.94
CA HIS A 22 14.13 -3.48 29.06
C HIS A 22 15.12 -3.04 30.15
N LEU A 23 15.41 -1.74 30.23
CA LEU A 23 16.18 -1.15 31.33
C LEU A 23 15.32 -0.09 32.03
N SER A 24 15.06 -0.31 33.33
CA SER A 24 14.35 0.62 34.21
C SER A 24 15.30 1.73 34.68
N GLU A 25 14.97 2.99 34.42
CA GLU A 25 15.65 4.15 35.02
C GLU A 25 14.72 4.90 35.99
N VAL A 26 15.34 5.31 37.10
CA VAL A 26 14.76 5.97 38.27
C VAL A 26 14.64 7.48 38.00
N GLY A 27 13.45 8.02 38.24
CA GLY A 27 13.03 9.37 37.85
C GLY A 27 13.82 10.52 38.50
N GLY A 28 14.50 11.28 37.65
CA GLY A 28 14.82 12.69 37.89
C GLY A 28 13.76 13.61 37.27
N PRO A 29 13.72 14.92 37.63
CA PRO A 29 12.79 15.87 37.07
C PRO A 29 13.04 16.04 35.56
N SER A 30 12.10 15.55 34.74
CA SER A 30 12.16 15.65 33.28
C SER A 30 12.20 17.10 32.82
N ALA A 31 13.23 17.46 32.06
CA ALA A 31 13.30 18.72 31.35
C ALA A 31 12.09 18.89 30.41
N PRO A 32 11.61 20.12 30.17
CA PRO A 32 10.52 20.36 29.24
C PRO A 32 10.88 19.80 27.86
N GLN A 33 10.09 18.83 27.38
CA GLN A 33 10.26 18.24 26.06
C GLN A 33 9.98 19.32 25.01
N ALA A 34 10.99 19.62 24.18
CA ALA A 34 10.81 20.52 23.04
C ALA A 34 9.70 19.98 22.14
N GLN A 35 8.77 20.84 21.74
CA GLN A 35 7.72 20.45 20.81
C GLN A 35 8.35 20.02 19.49
N PRO A 36 7.88 18.92 18.88
CA PRO A 36 8.42 18.46 17.61
C PRO A 36 8.26 19.53 16.53
N GLU A 37 9.32 19.77 15.78
CA GLU A 37 9.31 20.74 14.69
C GLU A 37 8.34 20.29 13.58
N ARG A 38 7.59 21.24 13.02
CA ARG A 38 6.64 20.98 11.93
C ARG A 38 7.17 21.57 10.63
N HIS A 39 7.16 20.76 9.58
CA HIS A 39 7.73 21.11 8.28
C HIS A 39 6.68 21.58 7.27
N ALA A 40 7.02 22.57 6.46
CA ALA A 40 6.21 22.95 5.30
C ALA A 40 6.45 21.96 4.14
N ALA A 41 5.51 21.91 3.19
CA ALA A 41 5.71 21.12 1.97
C ALA A 41 6.97 21.61 1.22
N PRO A 42 7.83 20.72 0.70
CA PRO A 42 9.06 21.14 0.02
C PRO A 42 8.76 22.00 -1.21
N ALA A 43 9.41 23.15 -1.37
CA ALA A 43 9.14 24.04 -2.50
C ALA A 43 9.29 23.32 -3.86
N GLY A 44 8.34 23.52 -4.76
CA GLY A 44 8.36 22.94 -6.12
C GLY A 44 8.11 21.43 -6.20
N TRP A 45 7.71 20.77 -5.11
CA TRP A 45 7.44 19.32 -5.09
C TRP A 45 6.46 18.86 -6.19
N ASN A 46 5.46 19.67 -6.51
CA ASN A 46 4.42 19.35 -7.49
C ASN A 46 4.79 19.65 -8.95
N SER A 47 5.88 20.38 -9.21
CA SER A 47 6.24 20.86 -10.56
C SER A 47 7.66 20.50 -10.99
N CYS A 48 8.53 20.06 -10.07
CA CYS A 48 9.89 19.64 -10.39
C CYS A 48 9.92 18.42 -11.34
N SER A 49 11.08 18.12 -11.93
CA SER A 49 11.28 16.92 -12.75
C SER A 49 11.15 15.64 -11.89
N PRO A 50 10.90 14.47 -12.48
CA PRO A 50 10.85 13.21 -11.73
C PRO A 50 12.10 12.95 -10.87
N TYR A 51 13.30 13.21 -11.41
CA TYR A 51 14.55 13.10 -10.66
C TYR A 51 14.67 14.15 -9.55
N GLY A 52 14.24 15.39 -9.81
CA GLY A 52 14.17 16.43 -8.79
C GLY A 52 13.22 16.07 -7.65
N PHE A 53 12.08 15.43 -7.97
CA PHE A 53 11.14 14.95 -6.97
C PHE A 53 11.72 13.81 -6.13
N GLU A 54 12.41 12.85 -6.73
CA GLU A 54 13.10 11.78 -6.00
C GLU A 54 14.12 12.34 -4.99
N ALA A 55 14.95 13.29 -5.43
CA ALA A 55 15.90 13.97 -4.56
C ALA A 55 15.22 14.80 -3.44
N LEU A 56 14.01 15.33 -3.68
CA LEU A 56 13.21 16.02 -2.66
C LEU A 56 12.60 15.02 -1.66
N ALA A 57 12.01 13.92 -2.15
CA ALA A 57 11.38 12.90 -1.33
C ALA A 57 12.39 12.19 -0.42
N ALA A 58 13.63 12.01 -0.89
CA ALA A 58 14.72 11.45 -0.09
C ALA A 58 15.10 12.31 1.14
N LYS A 59 14.76 13.60 1.14
CA LYS A 59 14.97 14.50 2.29
C LYS A 59 13.88 14.40 3.35
N VAL A 60 12.75 13.77 3.02
CA VAL A 60 11.75 13.40 4.02
C VAL A 60 12.27 12.15 4.72
N PRO A 61 12.59 12.21 6.02
CA PRO A 61 13.03 11.07 6.80
C PRO A 61 12.05 9.91 6.61
N SER A 62 12.60 8.71 6.46
CA SER A 62 11.83 7.47 6.46
C SER A 62 12.25 6.67 7.68
N GLY A 63 11.34 6.44 8.63
CA GLY A 63 11.63 5.67 9.84
C GLY A 63 10.80 6.14 11.04
N ASP A 64 11.28 5.80 12.23
CA ASP A 64 10.63 6.12 13.51
C ASP A 64 10.87 7.57 13.97
N GLU A 65 11.63 8.35 13.19
CA GLU A 65 11.86 9.77 13.50
C GLU A 65 10.56 10.56 13.31
N ALA A 66 10.21 11.36 14.32
CA ALA A 66 9.01 12.19 14.33
C ALA A 66 9.15 13.33 13.30
N PHE A 67 8.77 13.07 12.05
CA PHE A 67 8.63 14.09 11.02
C PHE A 67 7.15 14.50 10.92
N LEU A 68 6.83 15.73 11.34
CA LEU A 68 5.46 16.22 11.33
C LEU A 68 5.28 17.31 10.28
N TRP A 69 4.18 17.26 9.54
CA TRP A 69 3.81 18.31 8.61
C TRP A 69 3.09 19.46 9.32
N LYS A 70 3.25 20.67 8.77
CA LYS A 70 2.34 21.79 9.03
C LYS A 70 0.99 21.49 8.40
N GLN A 71 -0.09 22.01 9.01
CA GLN A 71 -1.44 21.85 8.46
C GLN A 71 -1.56 22.32 7.01
N SER A 72 -0.91 23.42 6.66
CA SER A 72 -0.92 23.93 5.28
C SER A 72 -0.26 22.98 4.27
N ALA A 73 0.70 22.16 4.70
CA ALA A 73 1.29 21.12 3.85
C ALA A 73 0.30 19.96 3.67
N LEU A 74 -0.34 19.49 4.74
CA LEU A 74 -1.37 18.46 4.70
C LEU A 74 -2.55 18.87 3.80
N ASP A 75 -3.00 20.12 3.90
CA ASP A 75 -4.07 20.66 3.05
C ASP A 75 -3.66 20.68 1.58
N ALA A 76 -2.41 21.05 1.28
CA ALA A 76 -1.87 21.03 -0.08
C ALA A 76 -1.76 19.60 -0.64
N PHE A 77 -1.34 18.63 0.18
CA PHE A 77 -1.29 17.22 -0.21
C PHE A 77 -2.68 16.64 -0.44
N LYS A 78 -3.64 16.94 0.45
CA LYS A 78 -5.04 16.54 0.29
C LYS A 78 -5.62 17.06 -1.03
N GLN A 79 -5.40 18.33 -1.35
CA GLN A 79 -5.86 18.91 -2.62
C GLN A 79 -5.18 18.26 -3.83
N ALA A 80 -3.90 17.91 -3.73
CA ALA A 80 -3.18 17.29 -4.82
C ALA A 80 -3.57 15.83 -5.06
N LEU A 81 -3.91 15.08 -4.00
CA LEU A 81 -4.43 13.72 -4.13
C LEU A 81 -5.69 13.64 -5.00
N GLU A 82 -6.51 14.71 -5.00
CA GLU A 82 -7.70 14.83 -5.84
C GLU A 82 -7.40 15.06 -7.34
N ARG A 83 -6.16 15.35 -7.74
CA ARG A 83 -5.82 15.79 -9.10
C ARG A 83 -5.66 14.66 -10.12
N GLU A 84 -5.73 13.39 -9.71
CA GLU A 84 -5.72 12.21 -10.59
C GLU A 84 -4.58 12.21 -11.64
N ASP A 85 -3.47 12.89 -11.31
CA ASP A 85 -2.31 13.13 -12.15
C ASP A 85 -1.00 12.85 -11.38
N GLN A 86 0.15 13.20 -11.96
CA GLN A 86 1.44 12.98 -11.31
C GLN A 86 1.56 13.69 -9.94
N THR A 87 0.85 14.78 -9.71
CA THR A 87 0.87 15.50 -8.43
C THR A 87 0.22 14.68 -7.31
N SER A 88 -0.80 13.87 -7.64
CA SER A 88 -1.42 12.94 -6.68
C SER A 88 -0.41 11.87 -6.21
N VAL A 89 0.30 11.24 -7.15
CA VAL A 89 1.38 10.27 -6.83
C VAL A 89 2.45 10.89 -5.93
N ARG A 90 2.87 12.13 -6.24
CA ARG A 90 3.89 12.83 -5.45
C ARG A 90 3.42 13.15 -4.04
N ALA A 91 2.18 13.59 -3.89
CA ALA A 91 1.58 13.82 -2.59
C ALA A 91 1.54 12.52 -1.77
N ALA A 92 1.09 11.43 -2.40
CA ALA A 92 1.03 10.11 -1.77
C ALA A 92 2.41 9.65 -1.26
N VAL A 93 3.47 9.81 -2.06
CA VAL A 93 4.85 9.48 -1.66
C VAL A 93 5.31 10.32 -0.47
N LEU A 94 5.11 11.64 -0.49
CA LEU A 94 5.54 12.52 0.61
C LEU A 94 4.81 12.20 1.91
N CYS A 95 3.49 11.99 1.85
CA CYS A 95 2.70 11.54 2.98
C CYS A 95 3.21 10.19 3.51
N ALA A 96 3.32 9.19 2.64
CA ALA A 96 3.76 7.84 3.00
C ALA A 96 5.13 7.81 3.68
N ARG A 97 6.10 8.56 3.14
CA ARG A 97 7.47 8.62 3.66
C ARG A 97 7.55 9.27 5.04
N SER A 98 6.78 10.34 5.26
CA SER A 98 6.87 11.14 6.49
C SER A 98 6.50 10.40 7.78
N ARG A 99 5.71 9.33 7.69
CA ARG A 99 5.12 8.64 8.85
C ARG A 99 4.35 9.55 9.82
N ASP A 100 4.01 10.78 9.42
CA ASP A 100 3.13 11.67 10.18
C ASP A 100 1.73 11.04 10.27
N PRO A 101 1.21 10.71 11.47
CA PRO A 101 -0.12 10.12 11.64
C PRO A 101 -1.22 10.86 10.88
N LEU A 102 -1.16 12.20 10.80
CA LEU A 102 -2.15 12.99 10.07
C LEU A 102 -2.02 12.84 8.56
N ALA A 103 -0.80 12.65 8.04
CA ALA A 103 -0.61 12.30 6.64
C ALA A 103 -1.16 10.91 6.31
N GLY A 104 -1.09 9.96 7.26
CA GLY A 104 -1.72 8.65 7.15
C GLY A 104 -3.23 8.74 7.05
N GLU A 105 -3.86 9.57 7.89
CA GLU A 105 -5.29 9.86 7.77
C GLU A 105 -5.66 10.51 6.44
N VAL A 106 -4.81 11.39 5.89
CA VAL A 106 -5.02 11.97 4.56
C VAL A 106 -5.01 10.90 3.47
N LEU A 107 -4.06 9.96 3.49
CA LEU A 107 -4.00 8.84 2.54
C LEU A 107 -5.21 7.93 2.68
N LEU A 108 -5.58 7.57 3.91
CA LEU A 108 -6.68 6.66 4.17
C LEU A 108 -8.04 7.27 3.81
N ALA A 109 -8.26 8.54 4.15
CA ALA A 109 -9.47 9.26 3.76
C ALA A 109 -9.62 9.35 2.24
N ARG A 110 -8.50 9.47 1.50
CA ARG A 110 -8.50 9.43 0.04
C ARG A 110 -8.98 8.06 -0.48
N LEU A 111 -8.44 6.97 0.04
CA LEU A 111 -8.86 5.61 -0.35
C LEU A 111 -10.33 5.33 0.02
N GLU A 112 -10.77 5.79 1.19
CA GLU A 112 -12.14 5.59 1.66
C GLU A 112 -13.20 6.38 0.91
N ALA A 113 -12.78 7.40 0.15
CA ALA A 113 -13.65 8.09 -0.80
C ALA A 113 -14.12 7.16 -1.93
N ARG A 114 -13.45 6.02 -2.16
CA ARG A 114 -13.84 4.97 -3.12
C ARG A 114 -14.15 5.52 -4.50
N ARG A 115 -13.33 6.44 -4.98
CA ARG A 115 -13.53 7.10 -6.26
C ARG A 115 -12.83 6.32 -7.36
N LEU A 116 -13.59 5.98 -8.40
CA LEU A 116 -13.00 5.50 -9.64
C LEU A 116 -12.55 6.71 -10.47
N GLY A 117 -11.27 6.74 -10.86
CA GLY A 117 -10.76 7.75 -11.77
C GLY A 117 -11.34 7.62 -13.19
N PRO A 118 -11.35 8.69 -13.99
CA PRO A 118 -11.92 8.70 -15.34
C PRO A 118 -11.07 7.94 -16.36
N ALA A 119 -9.79 7.71 -16.06
CA ALA A 119 -8.85 7.02 -16.93
C ALA A 119 -8.14 5.89 -16.19
N ARG A 120 -7.63 4.93 -16.96
CA ARG A 120 -6.92 3.74 -16.44
C ARG A 120 -5.71 4.07 -15.56
N ASN A 121 -5.08 5.22 -15.75
CA ASN A 121 -3.88 5.62 -15.01
C ASN A 121 -4.14 6.68 -13.93
N SER A 122 -5.41 6.99 -13.67
CA SER A 122 -5.83 7.95 -12.65
C SER A 122 -5.75 7.37 -11.23
N ASP A 123 -5.65 6.04 -11.12
CA ASP A 123 -5.54 5.23 -9.91
C ASP A 123 -4.14 5.21 -9.29
N ALA A 124 -3.10 5.61 -10.04
CA ALA A 124 -1.71 5.51 -9.60
C ALA A 124 -1.44 6.20 -8.25
N GLY A 125 -2.12 7.33 -7.97
CA GLY A 125 -2.04 8.00 -6.67
C GLY A 125 -2.63 7.17 -5.53
N ASP A 126 -3.76 6.49 -5.78
CA ASP A 126 -4.47 5.66 -4.81
C ASP A 126 -3.71 4.33 -4.57
N VAL A 127 -3.14 3.71 -5.61
CA VAL A 127 -2.26 2.55 -5.45
C VAL A 127 -1.04 2.90 -4.59
N VAL A 128 -0.40 4.06 -4.83
CA VAL A 128 0.74 4.51 -4.01
C VAL A 128 0.31 4.86 -2.59
N ALA A 129 -0.88 5.43 -2.40
CA ALA A 129 -1.43 5.70 -1.08
C ALA A 129 -1.64 4.41 -0.28
N ALA A 130 -2.25 3.39 -0.89
CA ALA A 130 -2.45 2.08 -0.28
C ALA A 130 -1.11 1.43 0.08
N ALA A 131 -0.18 1.34 -0.89
CA ALA A 131 1.15 0.77 -0.67
C ALA A 131 1.91 1.50 0.45
N GLY A 132 1.80 2.83 0.49
CA GLY A 132 2.44 3.68 1.48
C GLY A 132 2.01 3.36 2.92
N LEU A 133 0.78 2.89 3.12
CA LEU A 133 0.21 2.54 4.42
C LEU A 133 0.71 1.19 4.98
N ALA A 134 1.32 0.33 4.16
CA ALA A 134 1.73 -1.04 4.55
C ALA A 134 2.73 -1.12 5.73
N GLY A 135 3.43 -0.04 6.07
CA GLY A 135 4.37 0.01 7.20
C GLY A 135 3.90 0.86 8.39
N TRP A 136 2.63 1.26 8.41
CA TRP A 136 2.09 2.19 9.40
C TRP A 136 1.43 1.46 10.56
N HIS A 137 2.19 1.18 11.63
CA HIS A 137 1.70 0.48 12.82
C HIS A 137 1.08 1.40 13.88
N PHE A 138 0.89 2.69 13.57
CA PHE A 138 0.38 3.70 14.50
C PHE A 138 -1.10 3.52 14.87
N ARG A 139 -1.85 2.70 14.11
CA ARG A 139 -3.29 2.44 14.32
C ARG A 139 -3.60 0.95 14.29
N ALA A 140 -4.26 0.48 15.35
CA ALA A 140 -4.67 -0.91 15.47
C ALA A 140 -5.72 -1.34 14.44
N ASP A 141 -6.55 -0.42 13.95
CA ASP A 141 -7.66 -0.69 13.03
C ASP A 141 -7.31 -0.47 11.54
N LEU A 142 -6.06 -0.07 11.24
CA LEU A 142 -5.66 0.23 9.86
C LEU A 142 -5.74 -1.01 8.95
N ALA A 143 -5.29 -2.16 9.47
CA ALA A 143 -5.33 -3.43 8.76
C ALA A 143 -6.77 -3.80 8.36
N ASP A 144 -7.72 -3.67 9.30
CA ASP A 144 -9.14 -3.97 9.07
C ASP A 144 -9.77 -3.01 8.07
N ARG A 145 -9.45 -1.71 8.14
CA ARG A 145 -9.96 -0.71 7.18
C ARG A 145 -9.45 -0.97 5.77
N LEU A 146 -8.18 -1.33 5.61
CA LEU A 146 -7.61 -1.71 4.31
C LEU A 146 -8.20 -3.03 3.79
N ALA A 147 -8.41 -4.02 4.67
CA ALA A 147 -9.11 -5.26 4.31
C ALA A 147 -10.53 -4.97 3.80
N ALA A 148 -11.28 -4.10 4.48
CA ALA A 148 -12.62 -3.68 4.08
C ALA A 148 -12.64 -2.97 2.70
N LEU A 149 -11.61 -2.17 2.40
CA LEU A 149 -11.44 -1.55 1.08
C LEU A 149 -11.10 -2.57 -0.02
N SER A 150 -10.57 -3.74 0.32
CA SER A 150 -10.24 -4.77 -0.66
C SER A 150 -11.40 -5.72 -0.98
N SER A 151 -12.12 -6.21 0.04
CA SER A 151 -13.11 -7.30 -0.09
C SER A 151 -14.32 -7.17 0.83
N GLY A 152 -14.48 -6.04 1.53
CA GLY A 152 -15.58 -5.82 2.48
C GLY A 152 -16.93 -5.48 1.81
N ALA A 153 -17.91 -5.03 2.59
CA ALA A 153 -19.29 -4.72 2.15
C ALA A 153 -19.41 -3.52 1.16
N GLY A 154 -18.28 -2.91 0.80
CA GLY A 154 -18.18 -1.81 -0.15
C GLY A 154 -16.70 -1.64 -0.49
N PRO A 155 -16.12 -2.54 -1.30
CA PRO A 155 -14.71 -2.46 -1.63
C PRO A 155 -14.46 -1.23 -2.52
N HIS A 156 -13.20 -0.84 -2.66
CA HIS A 156 -12.81 0.18 -3.62
C HIS A 156 -13.21 -0.26 -5.04
N PRO A 157 -13.74 0.62 -5.90
CA PRO A 157 -14.21 0.21 -7.24
C PRO A 157 -13.07 -0.19 -8.18
N ASP A 158 -11.85 0.29 -7.93
CA ASP A 158 -10.66 -0.01 -8.72
C ASP A 158 -9.93 -1.27 -8.22
N LEU A 159 -9.71 -2.25 -9.11
CA LEU A 159 -9.08 -3.52 -8.77
C LEU A 159 -7.60 -3.39 -8.36
N GLU A 160 -6.84 -2.50 -8.99
CA GLU A 160 -5.43 -2.31 -8.66
C GLU A 160 -5.30 -1.78 -7.22
N VAL A 161 -6.17 -0.81 -6.86
CA VAL A 161 -6.26 -0.29 -5.50
C VAL A 161 -6.72 -1.35 -4.50
N ARG A 162 -7.74 -2.17 -4.82
CA ARG A 162 -8.20 -3.27 -3.94
C ARG A 162 -7.07 -4.25 -3.62
N VAL A 163 -6.30 -4.65 -4.63
CA VAL A 163 -5.17 -5.59 -4.48
C VAL A 163 -4.08 -4.98 -3.61
N GLU A 164 -3.75 -3.71 -3.80
CA GLU A 164 -2.73 -3.06 -2.97
C GLU A 164 -3.20 -2.82 -1.53
N CYS A 165 -4.49 -2.54 -1.31
CA CYS A 165 -5.10 -2.50 0.02
C CYS A 165 -5.02 -3.86 0.72
N ALA A 166 -5.39 -4.96 0.05
CA ALA A 166 -5.26 -6.32 0.58
C ALA A 166 -3.79 -6.66 0.91
N ALA A 167 -2.87 -6.32 0.01
CA ALA A 167 -1.45 -6.55 0.23
C ALA A 167 -0.93 -5.77 1.45
N SER A 168 -1.36 -4.52 1.61
CA SER A 168 -0.97 -3.66 2.73
C SER A 168 -1.59 -4.14 4.04
N ALA A 169 -2.84 -4.62 4.02
CA ALA A 169 -3.50 -5.23 5.17
C ALA A 169 -2.73 -6.45 5.69
N LEU A 170 -2.32 -7.38 4.80
CA LEU A 170 -1.52 -8.55 5.19
C LEU A 170 -0.19 -8.15 5.84
N ARG A 171 0.51 -7.14 5.30
CA ARG A 171 1.78 -6.67 5.85
C ARG A 171 1.64 -6.00 7.22
N LEU A 172 0.48 -5.39 7.48
CA LEU A 172 0.12 -4.85 8.79
C LEU A 172 -0.36 -5.93 9.77
N GLY A 173 -0.41 -7.19 9.34
CA GLY A 173 -0.81 -8.32 10.19
C GLY A 173 -2.31 -8.63 10.17
N ALA A 174 -3.05 -8.20 9.15
CA ALA A 174 -4.43 -8.66 8.97
C ALA A 174 -4.49 -10.20 8.93
N PRO A 175 -5.52 -10.81 9.53
CA PRO A 175 -5.71 -12.26 9.47
C PRO A 175 -5.79 -12.76 8.02
N THR A 176 -5.21 -13.92 7.74
CA THR A 176 -5.07 -14.46 6.38
C THR A 176 -6.44 -14.61 5.70
N GLU A 177 -7.42 -15.12 6.44
CA GLU A 177 -8.80 -15.37 6.03
C GLU A 177 -9.56 -14.10 5.61
N SER A 178 -9.12 -12.92 6.05
CA SER A 178 -9.81 -11.66 5.75
C SER A 178 -9.65 -11.20 4.30
N VAL A 179 -8.49 -11.47 3.68
CA VAL A 179 -8.14 -10.94 2.35
C VAL A 179 -7.54 -11.96 1.40
N ALA A 180 -6.97 -13.08 1.88
CA ALA A 180 -6.39 -14.09 1.01
C ALA A 180 -7.40 -14.71 0.02
N PRO A 181 -8.67 -14.99 0.39
CA PRO A 181 -9.66 -15.48 -0.56
C PRO A 181 -9.85 -14.54 -1.76
N PHE A 182 -9.90 -13.23 -1.52
CA PHE A 182 -9.99 -12.22 -2.58
C PHE A 182 -8.75 -12.26 -3.49
N LEU A 183 -7.54 -12.27 -2.91
CA LEU A 183 -6.30 -12.32 -3.69
C LEU A 183 -6.17 -13.62 -4.51
N LEU A 184 -6.66 -14.75 -3.99
CA LEU A 184 -6.71 -16.01 -4.74
C LEU A 184 -7.71 -15.93 -5.91
N THR A 185 -8.87 -15.30 -5.72
CA THR A 185 -9.80 -15.00 -6.82
C THR A 185 -9.14 -14.14 -7.89
N VAL A 186 -8.30 -13.17 -7.51
CA VAL A 186 -7.52 -12.35 -8.46
C VAL A 186 -6.59 -13.24 -9.30
N LEU A 187 -5.93 -14.24 -8.71
CA LEU A 187 -5.08 -15.18 -9.44
C LEU A 187 -5.86 -16.05 -10.44
N CYS A 188 -7.11 -16.38 -10.13
CA CYS A 188 -7.98 -17.13 -11.03
C CYS A 188 -8.48 -16.33 -12.23
N ALA A 189 -8.45 -14.99 -12.19
CA ALA A 189 -8.99 -14.14 -13.25
C ALA A 189 -8.37 -14.44 -14.64
N LEU A 190 -9.24 -14.48 -15.66
CA LEU A 190 -8.92 -14.84 -17.05
C LEU A 190 -8.29 -16.24 -17.21
N THR A 191 -8.63 -17.18 -16.33
CA THR A 191 -8.28 -18.60 -16.43
C THR A 191 -9.55 -19.45 -16.29
N PRO A 192 -9.53 -20.76 -16.62
CA PRO A 192 -10.66 -21.65 -16.35
C PRO A 192 -11.11 -21.65 -14.88
N GLY A 193 -10.18 -21.43 -13.93
CA GLY A 193 -10.48 -21.36 -12.50
C GLY A 193 -11.38 -20.19 -12.08
N GLU A 194 -11.56 -19.17 -12.92
CA GLU A 194 -12.50 -18.07 -12.67
C GLU A 194 -13.96 -18.56 -12.58
N LEU A 195 -14.29 -19.69 -13.21
CA LEU A 195 -15.63 -20.28 -13.12
C LEU A 195 -15.95 -20.79 -11.71
N GLU A 196 -14.95 -21.31 -11.01
CA GLU A 196 -15.07 -21.81 -9.64
C GLU A 196 -15.02 -20.66 -8.62
N ARG A 197 -14.38 -19.55 -8.98
CA ARG A 197 -14.19 -18.36 -8.15
C ARG A 197 -14.50 -17.12 -8.96
N PRO A 198 -15.80 -16.81 -9.15
CA PRO A 198 -16.19 -15.65 -9.93
C PRO A 198 -15.71 -14.37 -9.24
N SER A 199 -15.25 -13.43 -10.06
CA SER A 199 -14.88 -12.09 -9.61
C SER A 199 -16.12 -11.26 -9.27
N ASP A 200 -15.99 -10.37 -8.28
CA ASP A 200 -17.01 -9.37 -7.91
C ASP A 200 -16.69 -7.98 -8.51
N TRP A 201 -15.67 -7.88 -9.37
CA TRP A 201 -15.26 -6.66 -10.07
C TRP A 201 -15.58 -6.73 -11.57
N PRO A 202 -15.72 -5.59 -12.26
CA PRO A 202 -15.90 -5.58 -13.71
C PRO A 202 -14.75 -6.28 -14.43
N ARG A 203 -15.08 -7.08 -15.45
CA ARG A 203 -14.07 -7.79 -16.24
C ARG A 203 -13.05 -6.82 -16.84
N GLN A 204 -11.77 -7.09 -16.62
CA GLN A 204 -10.67 -6.30 -17.17
C GLN A 204 -9.95 -7.06 -18.29
N ALA A 205 -9.51 -6.34 -19.32
CA ALA A 205 -8.79 -6.93 -20.44
C ALA A 205 -7.34 -7.34 -20.10
N ASN A 206 -6.78 -6.78 -19.03
CA ASN A 206 -5.42 -7.06 -18.60
C ASN A 206 -5.37 -7.10 -17.07
N VAL A 207 -5.00 -8.26 -16.53
CA VAL A 207 -4.88 -8.53 -15.10
C VAL A 207 -3.46 -8.92 -14.70
N ALA A 208 -2.46 -8.72 -15.59
CA ALA A 208 -1.11 -9.21 -15.33
C ALA A 208 -0.49 -8.57 -14.09
N TRP A 209 -0.63 -7.24 -13.92
CA TRP A 209 -0.07 -6.54 -12.77
C TRP A 209 -0.73 -7.00 -11.46
N VAL A 210 -2.07 -6.99 -11.40
CA VAL A 210 -2.82 -7.41 -10.20
C VAL A 210 -2.54 -8.87 -9.80
N LYS A 211 -2.38 -9.77 -10.79
CA LYS A 211 -2.03 -11.17 -10.54
C LYS A 211 -0.62 -11.33 -10.00
N THR A 212 0.37 -10.66 -10.61
CA THR A 212 1.73 -10.66 -10.08
C THR A 212 1.76 -10.14 -8.65
N ARG A 213 1.08 -9.00 -8.39
CA ARG A 213 1.06 -8.39 -7.07
C ARG A 213 0.39 -9.26 -6.01
N ALA A 214 -0.76 -9.86 -6.34
CA ALA A 214 -1.44 -10.81 -5.47
C ALA A 214 -0.56 -12.04 -5.17
N ALA A 215 0.09 -12.60 -6.18
CA ALA A 215 0.96 -13.75 -5.99
C ALA A 215 2.18 -13.44 -5.13
N GLU A 216 2.81 -12.27 -5.32
CA GLU A 216 3.93 -11.81 -4.50
C GLU A 216 3.55 -11.77 -3.02
N VAL A 217 2.44 -11.10 -2.68
CA VAL A 217 2.06 -10.93 -1.27
C VAL A 217 1.54 -12.22 -0.63
N LEU A 218 0.84 -13.07 -1.38
CA LEU A 218 0.44 -14.39 -0.89
C LEU A 218 1.66 -15.29 -0.67
N SER A 219 2.65 -15.24 -1.56
CA SER A 219 3.90 -15.99 -1.41
C SER A 219 4.71 -15.49 -0.20
N GLU A 220 4.82 -14.17 -0.03
CA GLU A 220 5.44 -13.52 1.13
C GLU A 220 4.78 -13.99 2.43
N ARG A 221 3.45 -13.93 2.51
CA ARG A 221 2.66 -14.38 3.68
C ARG A 221 2.84 -15.87 3.97
N ALA A 222 2.89 -16.70 2.93
CA ALA A 222 3.07 -18.15 3.05
C ALA A 222 4.53 -18.58 3.30
N GLY A 223 5.50 -17.64 3.33
CA GLY A 223 6.92 -17.97 3.45
C GLY A 223 7.48 -18.74 2.26
N LEU A 224 6.90 -18.56 1.06
CA LEU A 224 7.27 -19.25 -0.17
C LEU A 224 7.93 -18.30 -1.18
N PRO A 225 8.84 -18.78 -2.04
CA PRO A 225 9.28 -18.01 -3.20
C PRO A 225 8.12 -17.80 -4.18
N CYS A 226 7.94 -16.56 -4.66
CA CYS A 226 6.96 -16.26 -5.72
C CYS A 226 7.42 -16.84 -7.06
N ARG A 227 6.70 -17.85 -7.56
CA ARG A 227 6.94 -18.49 -8.87
C ARG A 227 5.79 -18.30 -9.85
N PHE A 228 4.69 -17.72 -9.40
CA PHE A 228 3.52 -17.47 -10.24
C PHE A 228 3.89 -16.52 -11.38
N ARG A 229 3.41 -16.85 -12.57
CA ARG A 229 3.58 -16.04 -13.78
C ARG A 229 2.23 -15.89 -14.48
N PRO A 230 1.73 -14.65 -14.67
CA PRO A 230 0.45 -14.44 -15.34
C PRO A 230 0.41 -14.92 -16.80
N ASP A 231 1.58 -15.06 -17.43
CA ASP A 231 1.77 -15.50 -18.81
C ASP A 231 2.18 -16.99 -18.94
N ALA A 232 2.24 -17.73 -17.84
CA ALA A 232 2.46 -19.18 -17.86
C ALA A 232 1.21 -19.94 -18.36
N SER A 233 1.37 -21.25 -18.58
CA SER A 233 0.23 -22.11 -18.93
C SER A 233 -0.84 -22.09 -17.82
N PHE A 234 -2.09 -22.38 -18.18
CA PHE A 234 -3.15 -22.45 -17.16
C PHE A 234 -2.90 -23.55 -16.12
N ASP A 235 -2.29 -24.67 -16.52
CA ASP A 235 -1.91 -25.75 -15.61
C ASP A 235 -0.86 -25.29 -14.60
N ASP A 236 0.17 -24.56 -15.04
CA ASP A 236 1.20 -24.00 -14.15
C ASP A 236 0.60 -22.97 -13.19
N GLN A 237 -0.29 -22.10 -13.69
CA GLN A 237 -0.98 -21.11 -12.86
C GLN A 237 -1.83 -21.81 -11.78
N ALA A 238 -2.63 -22.82 -12.16
CA ALA A 238 -3.46 -23.58 -11.24
C ALA A 238 -2.62 -24.34 -10.19
N ALA A 239 -1.49 -24.92 -10.60
CA ALA A 239 -0.58 -25.63 -9.69
C ALA A 239 0.02 -24.69 -8.62
N GLU A 240 0.48 -23.50 -9.02
CA GLU A 240 1.02 -22.51 -8.07
C GLU A 240 -0.08 -21.92 -7.17
N ILE A 241 -1.30 -21.67 -7.69
CA ILE A 241 -2.45 -21.25 -6.86
C ILE A 241 -2.78 -22.30 -5.79
N ALA A 242 -2.90 -23.57 -6.17
CA ALA A 242 -3.20 -24.66 -5.24
C ALA A 242 -2.10 -24.85 -4.18
N LYS A 243 -0.84 -24.57 -4.54
CA LYS A 243 0.29 -24.60 -3.60
C LYS A 243 0.19 -23.47 -2.58
N LEU A 244 -0.12 -22.25 -3.02
CA LEU A 244 -0.33 -21.10 -2.12
C LEU A 244 -1.47 -21.37 -1.15
N GLU A 245 -2.61 -21.89 -1.63
CA GLU A 245 -3.75 -22.23 -0.78
C GLU A 245 -3.43 -23.20 0.34
N ARG A 246 -2.74 -24.31 0.01
CA ARG A 246 -2.34 -25.29 1.02
C ARG A 246 -1.42 -24.70 2.07
N ALA A 247 -0.48 -23.84 1.67
CA ALA A 247 0.45 -23.20 2.59
C ALA A 247 -0.26 -22.19 3.52
N LEU A 248 -1.15 -21.37 2.95
CA LEU A 248 -1.92 -20.38 3.71
C LEU A 248 -2.85 -21.04 4.73
N ALA A 249 -3.49 -22.16 4.37
CA ALA A 249 -4.32 -22.94 5.29
C ALA A 249 -3.54 -23.56 6.48
N SER A 250 -2.21 -23.55 6.43
CA SER A 250 -1.34 -24.06 7.51
C SER A 250 -0.66 -22.95 8.33
N THR A 251 -0.91 -21.68 8.00
CA THR A 251 -0.27 -20.52 8.64
C THR A 251 -1.07 -19.97 9.83
N ASP A 252 -2.29 -20.45 10.03
CA ASP A 252 -3.19 -20.09 11.14
C ASP A 252 -3.20 -21.20 12.21
#